data_AF-A0A3B8MUH8-F1
#
_entry.id   AF-A0A3B8MUH8-F1
#
_cell.length_a   1.000
_cell.length_b   1.000
_cell.length_c   1.000
_cell.angle_alpha   90.00
_cell.angle_beta   90.00
_cell.angle_gamma   90.00
#
_symmetry.space_group_name_H-M   'P 1'
#
loop_
_entity.id
_entity.type
_entity.pdbx_description
1 polymer ?
#
loop_
_entity_poly.entity_id
_entity_poly.type
_entity_poly.pdbx_seq_one_letter_code
_entity_poly.pdbx_strand_id
1 'polypeptide(L)'
;MHRALFYPKSLILLVSPSLRQSSELFRKVQDLFKALPSEQQPELVEDNKLSLTMKNKSRIVSLPGSEGTIRGFSGAALIIEDEAARVPDDLYFAVRPMLAVSGGRLILMSTPFGKRGHFFKEWTEGGDTWERIKITAYDCPRISHEFLEEERRSMGDWWFKQEYLCEFVETEDSVFTYDQVVTALNDDIEPLFGGGE
;
A
#
# COMPACT_ATOMS: atom_id res chain seq x y z
N MET A 1 12.48 -5.30 6.51
CA MET A 1 13.66 -5.75 7.26
C MET A 1 14.91 -5.92 6.39
N HIS A 2 14.89 -6.78 5.36
CA HIS A 2 16.04 -7.05 4.48
C HIS A 2 16.80 -5.78 4.01
N ARG A 3 16.08 -4.78 3.48
CA ARG A 3 16.70 -3.50 3.05
C ARG A 3 17.48 -2.81 4.17
N ALA A 4 16.91 -2.76 5.38
CA ALA A 4 17.52 -2.09 6.53
C ALA A 4 18.81 -2.79 6.98
N LEU A 5 18.86 -4.13 6.92
CA LEU A 5 20.02 -4.93 7.32
C LEU A 5 21.18 -4.82 6.33
N PHE A 6 20.90 -5.02 5.04
CA PHE A 6 21.93 -5.21 4.01
C PHE A 6 22.33 -3.94 3.26
N TYR A 7 21.57 -2.85 3.39
CA TYR A 7 21.84 -1.57 2.72
C TYR A 7 21.93 -0.46 3.76
N PRO A 8 23.13 -0.16 4.29
CA PRO A 8 23.33 0.87 5.31
C PRO A 8 22.76 2.23 4.91
N LYS A 9 22.40 3.06 5.90
CA LYS A 9 21.82 4.39 5.69
C LYS A 9 20.50 4.38 4.88
N SER A 10 19.78 3.26 4.89
CA SER A 10 18.47 3.19 4.24
C SER A 10 17.39 3.79 5.13
N LEU A 11 16.65 4.78 4.63
CA LEU A 11 15.38 5.21 5.21
C LEU A 11 14.24 4.38 4.60
N ILE A 12 13.49 3.67 5.44
CA ILE A 12 12.31 2.89 5.05
C ILE A 12 11.10 3.51 5.74
N LEU A 13 10.09 3.88 4.94
CA LEU A 13 8.82 4.39 5.45
C LEU A 13 7.74 3.32 5.27
N LEU A 14 6.95 3.11 6.32
CA LEU A 14 5.74 2.31 6.31
C LEU A 14 4.56 3.26 6.45
N VAL A 15 3.61 3.20 5.54
CA VAL A 15 2.44 4.08 5.50
C VAL A 15 1.21 3.21 5.67
N SER A 16 0.28 3.63 6.52
CA SER A 16 -0.98 2.91 6.74
C SER A 16 -2.12 3.91 6.99
N PRO A 17 -3.40 3.53 6.78
CA PRO A 17 -4.52 4.48 6.86
C PRO A 17 -4.69 5.14 8.23
N SER A 18 -4.27 4.46 9.31
CA SER A 18 -4.40 4.98 10.68
C SER A 18 -3.19 4.70 11.55
N LEU A 19 -3.09 5.43 12.68
CA LEU A 19 -2.07 5.20 13.71
C LEU A 19 -2.11 3.79 14.30
N ARG A 20 -3.31 3.24 14.46
CA ARG A 20 -3.50 1.87 14.95
C ARG A 20 -2.87 0.87 13.97
N GLN A 21 -3.20 0.98 12.68
CA GLN A 21 -2.64 0.11 11.64
C GLN A 21 -1.12 0.29 11.50
N SER A 22 -0.64 1.53 11.54
CA SER A 22 0.80 1.83 11.53
C SER A 22 1.53 1.13 12.67
N SER A 23 0.92 1.09 13.86
CA SER A 23 1.49 0.40 15.02
C SER A 23 1.50 -1.12 14.86
N GLU A 24 0.43 -1.72 14.32
CA GLU A 24 0.38 -3.16 14.06
C GLU A 24 1.38 -3.59 12.98
N LEU A 25 1.51 -2.80 11.90
CA LEU A 25 2.50 -3.04 10.86
C LEU A 25 3.92 -2.95 11.42
N PHE A 26 4.19 -1.99 12.30
CA PHE A 26 5.48 -1.86 12.95
C PHE A 26 5.78 -3.02 13.91
N ARG A 27 4.79 -3.57 14.61
CA ARG A 27 4.98 -4.79 15.42
C ARG A 27 5.46 -5.97 14.57
N LYS A 28 4.93 -6.16 13.36
CA LYS A 28 5.43 -7.19 12.42
C LYS A 28 6.91 -6.99 12.10
N VAL A 29 7.38 -5.73 11.99
CA VAL A 29 8.81 -5.42 11.81
C VAL A 29 9.62 -5.81 13.04
N GLN A 30 9.13 -5.53 14.24
CA GLN A 30 9.79 -5.94 15.49
C GLN A 30 9.81 -7.46 15.65
N ASP A 31 8.75 -8.17 15.26
CA ASP A 31 8.69 -9.63 15.30
C ASP A 31 9.70 -10.25 14.33
N LEU A 32 9.77 -9.71 13.09
CA LEU A 32 10.79 -10.11 12.12
C LEU A 32 12.21 -9.82 12.61
N PHE A 33 12.42 -8.72 13.33
CA PHE A 33 13.72 -8.39 13.92
C PHE A 33 14.11 -9.41 15.00
N LYS A 34 13.19 -9.71 15.91
CA LYS A 34 13.41 -10.66 17.02
C LYS A 34 13.58 -12.10 16.54
N ALA A 35 13.02 -12.44 15.37
CA ALA A 35 13.19 -13.74 14.74
C ALA A 35 14.57 -13.94 14.11
N LEU A 36 15.40 -12.89 13.96
CA LEU A 36 16.77 -13.02 13.48
C LEU A 36 17.63 -13.74 14.54
N PRO A 37 18.61 -14.57 14.11
CA PRO A 37 19.62 -15.11 15.02
C PRO A 37 20.30 -13.99 15.80
N SER A 38 20.57 -14.22 17.09
CA SER A 38 21.12 -13.19 17.99
C SER A 38 22.41 -12.57 17.47
N GLU A 39 23.25 -13.34 16.76
CA GLU A 39 24.50 -12.88 16.16
C GLU A 39 24.30 -11.96 14.95
N GLN A 40 23.10 -11.99 14.34
CA GLN A 40 22.73 -11.20 13.18
C GLN A 40 21.85 -9.99 13.54
N GLN A 41 21.42 -9.86 14.80
CA GLN A 41 20.63 -8.72 15.24
C GLN A 41 21.55 -7.48 15.37
N PRO A 42 21.37 -6.44 14.53
CA PRO A 42 22.16 -5.22 14.67
C PRO A 42 21.76 -4.47 15.94
N GLU A 43 22.74 -3.83 16.56
CA GLU A 43 22.50 -2.92 17.68
C GLU A 43 21.54 -1.79 17.27
N LEU A 44 20.52 -1.54 18.11
CA LEU A 44 19.55 -0.48 17.92
C LEU A 44 20.00 0.78 18.67
N VAL A 45 20.04 1.90 17.95
CA VAL A 45 20.29 3.24 18.51
C VAL A 45 18.97 3.87 18.99
N GLU A 46 17.86 3.48 18.36
CA GLU A 46 16.51 3.92 18.71
C GLU A 46 15.56 2.74 18.50
N ASP A 47 14.64 2.54 19.45
CA ASP A 47 13.53 1.58 19.36
C ASP A 47 12.33 2.16 20.11
N ASN A 48 11.30 2.55 19.37
CA ASN A 48 10.05 3.08 19.92
C ASN A 48 8.85 2.42 19.22
N LYS A 49 7.63 2.83 19.57
CA LYS A 49 6.40 2.18 19.07
C LYS A 49 6.19 2.29 17.55
N LEU A 50 6.85 3.21 16.87
CA LEU A 50 6.64 3.50 15.44
C LEU A 50 7.95 3.60 14.65
N SER A 51 9.11 3.62 15.30
CA SER A 51 10.39 3.65 14.58
C SER A 51 11.48 2.89 15.29
N LEU A 52 12.40 2.37 14.49
CA LEU A 52 13.68 1.82 14.94
C LEU A 52 14.80 2.37 14.06
N THR A 53 15.94 2.62 14.69
CA THR A 53 17.17 3.06 14.04
C THR A 53 18.30 2.09 14.42
N MET A 54 18.95 1.52 13.42
CA MET A 54 20.06 0.57 13.59
C MET A 54 21.40 1.31 13.57
N LYS A 55 22.45 0.71 14.18
CA LYS A 55 23.82 1.25 14.17
C LYS A 55 24.41 1.49 12.77
N ASN A 56 23.96 0.74 11.77
CA ASN A 56 24.31 0.96 10.35
C ASN A 56 23.62 2.19 9.72
N LYS A 57 22.94 3.01 10.54
CA LYS A 57 22.19 4.22 10.18
C LYS A 57 20.95 3.96 9.33
N SER A 58 20.54 2.72 9.13
CA SER A 58 19.24 2.41 8.55
C SER A 58 18.15 2.71 9.57
N ARG A 59 17.03 3.23 9.09
CA ARG A 59 15.89 3.65 9.90
C ARG A 59 14.60 3.13 9.27
N ILE A 60 13.74 2.53 10.08
CA ILE A 60 12.38 2.15 9.68
C ILE A 60 11.42 3.03 10.48
N VAL A 61 10.51 3.71 9.81
CA VAL A 61 9.52 4.61 10.43
C VAL A 61 8.14 4.25 9.91
N SER A 62 7.19 4.05 10.82
CA SER A 62 5.78 3.83 10.52
C SER A 62 5.00 5.12 10.72
N LEU A 63 4.23 5.51 9.72
CA LEU A 63 3.57 6.80 9.62
C LEU A 63 2.05 6.63 9.41
N PRO A 64 1.22 7.28 10.25
CA PRO A 64 -0.23 7.24 10.10
C PRO A 64 -0.72 8.09 8.94
N GLY A 65 -1.87 7.75 8.38
CA GLY A 65 -2.44 8.31 7.15
C GLY A 65 -2.86 9.80 7.15
N SER A 66 -2.22 10.68 7.92
CA SER A 66 -2.49 12.12 7.89
C SER A 66 -1.34 12.91 7.25
N GLU A 67 -1.68 13.66 6.19
CA GLU A 67 -0.72 14.40 5.36
C GLU A 67 0.22 15.32 6.17
N GLY A 68 -0.34 16.01 7.17
CA GLY A 68 0.39 16.97 8.00
C GLY A 68 1.53 16.39 8.83
N THR A 69 1.58 15.06 9.03
CA THR A 69 2.64 14.39 9.81
C THR A 69 3.66 13.65 8.95
N ILE A 70 3.38 13.51 7.65
CA ILE A 70 4.17 12.65 6.76
C ILE A 70 5.20 13.43 5.94
N ARG A 71 4.94 14.70 5.63
CA ARG A 71 5.91 15.56 4.93
C ARG A 71 7.16 15.80 5.80
N GLY A 72 8.33 15.85 5.16
CA GLY A 72 9.61 16.19 5.82
C GLY A 72 10.69 15.09 5.76
N PHE A 73 10.34 13.88 5.32
CA PHE A 73 11.34 12.90 4.95
C PHE A 73 11.90 13.17 3.55
N SER A 74 13.17 12.85 3.34
CA SER A 74 13.83 12.93 2.04
C SER A 74 14.79 11.75 1.86
N GLY A 75 14.96 11.31 0.61
CA GLY A 75 15.85 10.19 0.28
C GLY A 75 15.36 8.84 0.83
N ALA A 76 14.05 8.63 0.89
CA ALA A 76 13.49 7.34 1.30
C ALA A 76 13.95 6.25 0.32
N ALA A 77 14.63 5.22 0.81
CA ALA A 77 15.12 4.12 -0.02
C ALA A 77 13.98 3.14 -0.40
N LEU A 78 12.96 3.05 0.45
CA LEU A 78 11.81 2.19 0.27
C LEU A 78 10.60 2.80 1.01
N ILE A 79 9.46 2.85 0.33
CA ILE A 79 8.17 3.17 0.94
C ILE A 79 7.27 1.96 0.73
N ILE A 80 6.65 1.48 1.81
CA ILE A 80 5.65 0.41 1.79
C ILE A 80 4.34 1.00 2.29
N GLU A 81 3.33 0.96 1.45
CA GLU A 81 1.99 1.41 1.79
C GLU A 81 1.09 0.18 1.99
N ASP A 82 0.64 -0.02 3.23
CA ASP A 82 -0.23 -1.10 3.64
C ASP A 82 -1.69 -0.62 3.63
N GLU A 83 -2.59 -1.48 3.16
CA GLU A 83 -3.98 -1.12 2.86
C GLU A 83 -4.12 0.09 1.92
N ALA A 84 -3.29 0.17 0.87
CA ALA A 84 -3.24 1.29 -0.07
C ALA A 84 -4.61 1.70 -0.66
N ALA A 85 -5.54 0.76 -0.88
CA ALA A 85 -6.88 1.09 -1.37
C ALA A 85 -7.74 1.88 -0.36
N ARG A 86 -7.32 1.96 0.90
CA ARG A 86 -7.95 2.73 1.98
C ARG A 86 -7.16 3.99 2.35
N VAL A 87 -5.98 4.20 1.77
CA VAL A 87 -5.17 5.39 2.01
C VAL A 87 -5.66 6.53 1.09
N PRO A 88 -5.86 7.74 1.64
CA PRO A 88 -6.20 8.92 0.85
C PRO A 88 -5.15 9.27 -0.23
N ASP A 89 -5.62 9.68 -1.42
CA ASP A 89 -4.75 9.97 -2.56
C ASP A 89 -3.78 11.15 -2.31
N ASP A 90 -4.19 12.14 -1.52
CA ASP A 90 -3.33 13.27 -1.10
C ASP A 90 -2.08 12.78 -0.38
N LEU A 91 -2.21 11.74 0.45
CA LEU A 91 -1.10 11.14 1.14
C LEU A 91 -0.17 10.38 0.18
N TYR A 92 -0.74 9.61 -0.73
CA TYR A 92 0.00 8.96 -1.81
C TYR A 92 0.84 9.98 -2.61
N PHE A 93 0.23 11.10 -2.99
CA PHE A 93 0.96 12.19 -3.68
C PHE A 93 2.00 12.87 -2.79
N ALA A 94 1.78 12.96 -1.47
CA ALA A 94 2.73 13.56 -0.54
C ALA A 94 4.00 12.70 -0.35
N VAL A 95 3.91 11.36 -0.43
CA VAL A 95 5.05 10.47 -0.20
C VAL A 95 5.90 10.21 -1.44
N ARG A 96 5.32 10.26 -2.64
CA ARG A 96 6.07 10.01 -3.90
C ARG A 96 7.32 10.87 -4.06
N PRO A 97 7.31 12.19 -3.79
CA PRO A 97 8.51 13.03 -3.92
C PRO A 97 9.68 12.60 -3.02
N MET A 98 9.42 11.88 -1.93
CA MET A 98 10.46 11.45 -0.99
C MET A 98 11.43 10.42 -1.60
N LEU A 99 11.02 9.77 -2.69
CA LEU A 99 11.82 8.82 -3.46
C LEU A 99 12.74 9.49 -4.50
N ALA A 100 12.52 10.77 -4.81
CA ALA A 100 13.13 11.44 -5.96
C ALA A 100 14.67 11.48 -5.90
N VAL A 101 15.23 11.71 -4.71
CA VAL A 101 16.70 11.80 -4.51
C VAL A 101 17.36 10.42 -4.46
N SER A 102 16.67 9.43 -3.89
CA SER A 102 17.23 8.09 -3.67
C SER A 102 17.06 7.16 -4.87
N GLY A 103 16.14 7.47 -5.80
CA GLY A 103 15.66 6.49 -6.78
C GLY A 103 15.04 5.27 -6.10
N GLY A 104 14.41 5.47 -4.93
CA GLY A 104 13.90 4.40 -4.09
C GLY A 104 12.69 3.67 -4.70
N ARG A 105 12.25 2.61 -4.03
CA ARG A 105 11.10 1.79 -4.46
C ARG A 105 9.84 2.17 -3.68
N LEU A 106 8.70 2.21 -4.38
CA LEU A 106 7.38 2.23 -3.78
C LEU A 106 6.75 0.83 -3.90
N ILE A 107 6.13 0.35 -2.83
CA ILE A 107 5.36 -0.90 -2.81
C ILE A 107 3.98 -0.58 -2.25
N LEU A 108 2.94 -0.88 -3.01
CA LEU A 108 1.55 -0.79 -2.58
C LEU A 108 1.02 -2.20 -2.29
N MET A 109 0.47 -2.43 -1.11
CA MET A 109 -0.14 -3.70 -0.71
C MET A 109 -1.55 -3.44 -0.22
N SER A 110 -2.55 -4.11 -0.81
CA SER A 110 -3.94 -3.94 -0.39
C SER A 110 -4.83 -5.05 -0.95
N THR A 111 -5.99 -5.24 -0.31
CA THR A 111 -7.17 -5.76 -1.02
C THR A 111 -7.84 -4.61 -1.81
N PRO A 112 -8.50 -4.88 -2.94
CA PRO A 112 -9.27 -3.89 -3.68
C PRO A 112 -10.34 -3.17 -2.85
N PHE A 113 -10.75 -1.97 -3.29
CA PHE A 113 -11.85 -1.22 -2.67
C PHE A 113 -12.73 -0.49 -3.67
N GLY A 114 -13.34 -1.28 -4.55
CA GLY A 114 -13.95 -0.76 -5.76
C GLY A 114 -12.96 -0.11 -6.74
N LYS A 115 -13.48 0.36 -7.86
CA LYS A 115 -12.72 0.96 -8.96
C LYS A 115 -12.41 2.44 -8.69
N ARG A 116 -11.60 2.72 -7.65
CA ARG A 116 -11.26 4.10 -7.24
C ARG A 116 -9.91 4.23 -6.55
N GLY A 117 -9.45 5.47 -6.45
CA GLY A 117 -8.22 5.84 -5.75
C GLY A 117 -6.96 5.42 -6.48
N HIS A 118 -5.81 5.88 -5.96
CA HIS A 118 -4.51 5.63 -6.57
C HIS A 118 -4.17 4.14 -6.69
N PHE A 119 -4.56 3.29 -5.73
CA PHE A 119 -4.25 1.85 -5.80
C PHE A 119 -4.90 1.19 -7.03
N PHE A 120 -6.19 1.45 -7.28
CA PHE A 120 -6.87 0.97 -8.49
C PHE A 120 -6.20 1.51 -9.74
N LYS A 121 -5.95 2.84 -9.79
CA LYS A 121 -5.35 3.50 -10.94
C LYS A 121 -3.96 2.95 -11.28
N GLU A 122 -3.05 2.84 -10.32
CA GLU A 122 -1.71 2.29 -10.57
C GLU A 122 -1.80 0.81 -10.97
N TRP A 123 -2.75 0.07 -10.40
CA TRP A 123 -3.01 -1.33 -10.76
C TRP A 123 -3.55 -1.50 -12.19
N THR A 124 -4.42 -0.63 -12.69
CA THR A 124 -5.00 -0.78 -14.04
C THR A 124 -4.20 -0.04 -15.12
N GLU A 125 -3.63 1.12 -14.78
CA GLU A 125 -3.10 2.08 -15.75
C GLU A 125 -1.60 2.38 -15.57
N GLY A 126 -0.96 1.90 -14.50
CA GLY A 126 0.45 2.20 -14.21
C GLY A 126 1.48 1.67 -15.23
N GLY A 127 1.04 0.92 -16.25
CA GLY A 127 1.91 0.37 -17.31
C GLY A 127 3.08 -0.46 -16.79
N ASP A 128 4.21 -0.42 -17.51
CA ASP A 128 5.44 -1.18 -17.20
C ASP A 128 6.24 -0.60 -16.03
N THR A 129 5.85 0.56 -15.50
CA THR A 129 6.49 1.15 -14.32
C THR A 129 6.16 0.38 -13.03
N TRP A 130 5.13 -0.47 -13.07
CA TRP A 130 4.67 -1.28 -11.95
C TRP A 130 4.77 -2.77 -12.25
N GLU A 131 5.43 -3.48 -11.34
CA GLU A 131 5.28 -4.93 -11.21
C GLU A 131 4.00 -5.23 -10.41
N ARG A 132 3.11 -6.04 -10.95
CA ARG A 132 1.83 -6.40 -10.33
C ARG A 132 1.83 -7.87 -9.94
N ILE A 133 1.54 -8.13 -8.66
CA ILE A 133 1.46 -9.49 -8.11
C ILE A 133 0.09 -9.65 -7.47
N LYS A 134 -0.70 -10.60 -7.98
CA LYS A 134 -2.00 -10.98 -7.44
C LYS A 134 -1.90 -12.37 -6.82
N ILE A 135 -2.22 -12.48 -5.54
CA ILE A 135 -2.30 -13.74 -4.79
C ILE A 135 -3.68 -13.78 -4.15
N THR A 136 -4.52 -14.71 -4.59
CA THR A 136 -5.85 -14.91 -4.02
C THR A 136 -5.77 -15.77 -2.77
N ALA A 137 -6.87 -15.83 -2.01
CA ALA A 137 -6.92 -16.68 -0.82
C ALA A 137 -6.77 -18.17 -1.15
N TYR A 138 -7.18 -18.62 -2.33
CA TYR A 138 -6.97 -19.99 -2.81
C TYR A 138 -5.49 -20.31 -3.10
N ASP A 139 -4.66 -19.30 -3.35
CA ASP A 139 -3.21 -19.46 -3.53
C ASP A 139 -2.47 -19.55 -2.19
N CYS A 140 -3.14 -19.29 -1.07
CA CYS A 140 -2.55 -19.31 0.27
C CYS A 140 -2.82 -20.66 0.95
N PRO A 141 -1.81 -21.55 1.10
CA PRO A 141 -2.01 -22.89 1.68
C PRO A 141 -2.35 -22.87 3.18
N ARG A 142 -2.32 -21.69 3.81
CA ARG A 142 -2.69 -21.50 5.23
C ARG A 142 -4.18 -21.25 5.43
N ILE A 143 -4.93 -21.03 4.35
CA ILE A 143 -6.38 -20.79 4.37
C ILE A 143 -7.05 -22.04 3.80
N SER A 144 -7.95 -22.66 4.56
CA SER A 144 -8.62 -23.88 4.12
C SER A 144 -9.76 -23.57 3.15
N HIS A 145 -10.06 -24.51 2.25
CA HIS A 145 -11.18 -24.38 1.33
C HIS A 145 -12.52 -24.33 2.08
N GLU A 146 -12.64 -25.06 3.19
CA GLU A 146 -13.83 -25.08 4.03
C GLU A 146 -14.12 -23.69 4.62
N PHE A 147 -13.08 -23.00 5.09
CA PHE A 147 -13.21 -21.63 5.61
C PHE A 147 -13.67 -20.67 4.51
N LEU A 148 -13.12 -20.78 3.30
CA LEU A 148 -13.50 -19.93 2.18
C LEU A 148 -14.95 -20.13 1.74
N GLU A 149 -15.45 -21.37 1.73
CA GLU A 149 -16.85 -21.63 1.39
C GLU A 149 -17.81 -21.15 2.49
N GLU A 150 -17.43 -21.24 3.76
CA GLU A 150 -18.21 -20.68 4.87
C GLU A 150 -18.31 -19.16 4.75
N GLU A 151 -17.17 -18.49 4.55
CA GLU A 151 -17.10 -17.03 4.38
C GLU A 151 -17.93 -16.57 3.18
N ARG A 152 -17.79 -17.23 2.03
CA ARG A 152 -18.55 -16.89 0.81
C ARG A 152 -20.06 -16.95 1.05
N ARG A 153 -20.54 -17.96 1.77
CA ARG A 153 -21.97 -18.09 2.11
C ARG A 153 -22.44 -17.02 3.11
N SER A 154 -21.55 -16.61 4.02
CA SER A 154 -21.85 -15.63 5.07
C SER A 154 -21.90 -14.19 4.55
N MET A 155 -20.88 -13.76 3.80
CA MET A 155 -20.74 -12.36 3.36
C MET A 155 -21.32 -12.05 1.97
N GLY A 156 -21.63 -13.10 1.21
CA GLY A 156 -22.09 -12.97 -0.18
C GLY A 156 -20.96 -12.79 -1.18
N ASP A 157 -21.26 -13.08 -2.44
CA ASP A 157 -20.26 -13.16 -3.52
C ASP A 157 -19.56 -11.82 -3.79
N TRP A 158 -20.23 -10.68 -3.59
CA TRP A 158 -19.65 -9.36 -3.83
C TRP A 158 -18.49 -9.06 -2.88
N TRP A 159 -18.70 -9.22 -1.57
CA TRP A 159 -17.65 -9.05 -0.57
C TRP A 159 -16.54 -10.10 -0.71
N PHE A 160 -16.92 -11.34 -1.01
CA PHE A 160 -15.97 -12.43 -1.17
C PHE A 160 -14.99 -12.20 -2.34
N LYS A 161 -15.49 -11.72 -3.48
CA LYS A 161 -14.66 -11.37 -4.65
C LYS A 161 -13.63 -10.30 -4.32
N GLN A 162 -14.04 -9.29 -3.56
CA GLN A 162 -13.13 -8.21 -3.18
C GLN A 162 -12.06 -8.69 -2.19
N GLU A 163 -12.47 -9.34 -1.11
CA GLU A 163 -11.60 -9.66 0.02
C GLU A 163 -10.72 -10.89 -0.23
N TYR A 164 -11.27 -11.94 -0.86
CA TYR A 164 -10.59 -13.22 -1.04
C TYR A 164 -10.09 -13.47 -2.47
N LEU A 165 -10.74 -12.88 -3.49
CA LEU A 165 -10.33 -13.07 -4.90
C LEU A 165 -9.55 -11.89 -5.48
N CYS A 166 -9.35 -10.83 -4.70
CA CYS A 166 -8.69 -9.60 -5.12
C CYS A 166 -9.26 -9.05 -6.44
N GLU A 167 -10.59 -8.91 -6.51
CA GLU A 167 -11.30 -8.32 -7.63
C GLU A 167 -11.74 -6.88 -7.32
N PHE A 168 -11.53 -5.98 -8.28
CA PHE A 168 -12.07 -4.62 -8.22
C PHE A 168 -13.54 -4.65 -8.66
N VAL A 169 -14.43 -4.91 -7.71
CA VAL A 169 -15.88 -4.96 -7.92
C VAL A 169 -16.52 -3.57 -7.84
N GLU A 170 -17.48 -3.26 -8.70
CA GLU A 170 -18.24 -2.02 -8.60
C GLU A 170 -19.38 -2.16 -7.58
N THR A 171 -19.72 -1.06 -6.90
CA THR A 171 -20.86 -1.02 -5.99
C THR A 171 -22.16 -1.28 -6.75
N GLU A 172 -23.01 -2.20 -6.25
CA GLU A 172 -24.30 -2.52 -6.89
C GLU A 172 -25.25 -1.31 -6.99
N ASP A 173 -25.07 -0.29 -6.13
CA ASP A 173 -25.90 0.92 -6.10
C ASP A 173 -25.51 2.00 -7.14
N SER A 174 -24.50 1.76 -7.97
CA SER A 174 -24.10 2.74 -9.00
C SER A 174 -25.04 2.66 -10.21
N VAL A 175 -25.69 3.77 -10.55
CA VAL A 175 -26.55 3.86 -11.76
C VAL A 175 -25.73 3.74 -13.06
N PHE A 176 -24.45 4.13 -13.01
CA PHE A 176 -23.51 4.02 -14.13
C PHE A 176 -22.28 3.22 -13.70
N THR A 177 -21.85 2.27 -14.53
CA THR A 177 -20.63 1.50 -14.28
C THR A 177 -19.38 2.31 -14.60
N TYR A 178 -18.22 1.96 -14.03
CA TYR A 178 -16.94 2.58 -14.39
C TYR A 178 -16.70 2.46 -15.89
N ASP A 179 -16.94 1.25 -16.44
CA ASP A 179 -16.69 0.98 -17.86
C ASP A 179 -17.64 1.81 -18.76
N GLN A 180 -18.90 2.02 -18.33
CA GLN A 180 -19.83 2.93 -19.02
C GLN A 180 -19.36 4.38 -19.00
N VAL A 181 -18.87 4.87 -17.85
CA VAL A 181 -18.34 6.23 -17.73
C VAL A 181 -17.10 6.40 -18.62
N VAL A 182 -16.14 5.49 -18.53
CA VAL A 182 -14.88 5.56 -19.31
C VAL A 182 -15.15 5.47 -20.81
N THR A 183 -16.06 4.59 -21.24
CA THR A 183 -16.44 4.49 -22.67
C THR A 183 -17.23 5.73 -23.13
N ALA A 184 -17.91 6.43 -22.22
CA ALA A 184 -18.63 7.67 -22.53
C ALA A 184 -17.70 8.90 -22.61
N LEU A 185 -16.46 8.81 -22.13
CA LEU A 185 -15.46 9.86 -22.30
C LEU A 185 -14.93 9.82 -23.74
N ASN A 186 -14.97 10.97 -24.42
CA ASN A 186 -14.42 11.14 -25.76
C ASN A 186 -13.51 12.38 -25.77
N ASP A 187 -12.21 12.14 -25.93
CA ASP A 187 -11.18 13.18 -25.96
C ASP A 187 -11.17 13.98 -27.27
N ASP A 188 -11.92 13.53 -28.30
CA ASP A 188 -12.06 14.22 -29.59
C ASP A 188 -13.10 15.36 -29.55
N ILE A 189 -13.76 15.58 -28.41
CA ILE A 189 -14.74 16.65 -28.24
C ILE A 189 -14.12 17.83 -27.50
N GLU A 190 -14.05 18.97 -28.19
CA GLU A 190 -13.56 20.22 -27.63
C GLU A 190 -14.49 20.67 -26.46
N PRO A 191 -13.95 20.98 -25.26
CA PRO A 191 -14.76 21.34 -24.10
C PRO A 191 -15.64 22.56 -24.35
N LEU A 192 -16.90 22.50 -23.90
CA LEU A 192 -17.91 23.55 -24.12
C LEU A 192 -17.53 24.91 -23.53
N PHE A 193 -16.67 24.91 -22.51
CA PHE A 193 -16.10 26.11 -21.91
C PHE A 193 -14.57 25.94 -21.90
N GLY A 194 -13.87 26.79 -22.65
CA GLY A 194 -12.42 26.68 -22.86
C GLY A 194 -11.64 26.68 -21.54
N GLY A 195 -10.58 25.86 -21.50
CA GLY A 195 -9.65 25.80 -20.37
C GLY A 195 -9.07 27.19 -20.08
N GLY A 196 -9.48 27.76 -18.95
CA GLY A 196 -8.85 28.96 -18.41
C GLY A 196 -7.41 28.63 -17.96
N GLU A 197 -6.52 29.56 -18.28
CA GLU A 197 -5.09 29.57 -17.92
C GLU A 197 -4.78 29.21 -16.46
#